data_AF-A0A2T6BL70-F1
#
_entry.id   AF-A0A2T6BL70-F1
#
_cell.length_a   1.000
_cell.length_b   1.000
_cell.length_c   1.000
_cell.angle_alpha   90.00
_cell.angle_beta   90.00
_cell.angle_gamma   90.00
#
_symmetry.space_group_name_H-M   'P 1'
#
loop_
_entity.id
_entity.type
_entity.pdbx_description
1 polymer ?
#
loop_
_entity_poly.entity_id
_entity_poly.type
_entity_poly.pdbx_seq_one_letter_code
_entity_poly.pdbx_strand_id
1 'polypeptide(L)'
;MNHKNSNRPLAPGSLVDSVDAFFDAAAKNLKDGKNYKYCTPKGRPSVPALLEIFKGDFKGKLSTWRNASPRTGTPKNQLRRTDDLIAIFSGDPNRLFHHSKPLVRPEKQDDYNEVSAFWRKNFQERMSELIIHLQSYRNEVVSCLFELEALSSKEKVQKPFAAPSLREPRIGAKREVKAQSETHSHFAAEANTHSDRSSTSQILNSRLELMNAITAEVSGDLSSYRATTVGPNFLHPDWVVERRNRRSTTPNYEAIYYKAVVSHAGERLHEHRIFFRNTNRYIDKVNRLVEPTERTKFIDDMLERIRLVWGESYDRGPSIRCHNVGFFRVEIVFPNCLIVGRRLEENGPVSGGLLISDPAQIGPERSHFDQIFEAGYRGQETEVQALASFVRNLWTSSE
;
A
#
# COMPACT_ATOMS: atom_id res chain seq x y z
N MET A 1 -12.98 3.83 -45.66
CA MET A 1 -12.58 2.85 -44.64
C MET A 1 -12.84 3.48 -43.28
N ASN A 2 -13.95 3.08 -42.65
CA ASN A 2 -14.40 3.58 -41.35
C ASN A 2 -13.67 2.81 -40.23
N HIS A 3 -12.81 3.48 -39.47
CA HIS A 3 -12.37 2.95 -38.18
C HIS A 3 -13.51 3.12 -37.17
N LYS A 4 -14.25 2.04 -36.96
CA LYS A 4 -15.21 1.93 -35.85
C LYS A 4 -14.45 2.08 -34.53
N ASN A 5 -14.81 3.13 -33.79
CA ASN A 5 -14.59 3.27 -32.36
C ASN A 5 -15.07 2.00 -31.66
N SER A 6 -14.15 1.19 -31.16
CA SER A 6 -14.46 0.17 -30.17
C SER A 6 -14.57 0.84 -28.80
N ASN A 7 -15.79 1.28 -28.47
CA ASN A 7 -16.20 1.42 -27.08
C ASN A 7 -16.12 0.03 -26.42
N ARG A 8 -14.96 -0.32 -25.87
CA ARG A 8 -14.93 -1.34 -24.83
C ARG A 8 -15.56 -0.71 -23.59
N PRO A 9 -16.59 -1.32 -22.99
CA PRO A 9 -16.99 -0.91 -21.65
C PRO A 9 -15.80 -1.15 -20.73
N LEU A 10 -15.36 -0.10 -20.03
CA LEU A 10 -14.45 -0.24 -18.89
C LEU A 10 -15.14 -1.14 -17.88
N ALA A 11 -14.39 -2.05 -17.25
CA ALA A 11 -14.93 -3.00 -16.28
C ALA A 11 -15.76 -2.24 -15.21
N PRO A 12 -16.90 -2.80 -14.75
CA PRO A 12 -17.66 -2.21 -13.65
C PRO A 12 -16.74 -2.10 -12.43
N GLY A 13 -16.49 -0.88 -11.96
CA GLY A 13 -15.60 -0.62 -10.82
C GLY A 13 -14.34 0.20 -11.14
N SER A 14 -14.35 1.07 -12.15
CA SER A 14 -13.23 2.00 -12.29
C SER A 14 -13.23 3.01 -11.13
N LEU A 15 -12.05 3.49 -10.73
CA LEU A 15 -11.93 4.54 -9.72
C LEU A 15 -12.68 5.81 -10.14
N VAL A 16 -12.88 6.04 -11.45
CA VAL A 16 -13.70 7.14 -11.99
C VAL A 16 -15.13 6.96 -11.51
N ASP A 17 -15.68 5.76 -11.72
CA ASP A 17 -17.05 5.42 -11.36
C ASP A 17 -17.23 5.48 -9.84
N SER A 18 -16.21 5.10 -9.05
CA SER A 18 -16.24 5.19 -7.58
C SER A 18 -16.35 6.64 -7.10
N VAL A 19 -15.53 7.53 -7.69
CA VAL A 19 -15.56 8.96 -7.37
C VAL A 19 -16.89 9.58 -7.81
N ASP A 20 -17.33 9.32 -9.04
CA ASP A 20 -18.58 9.84 -9.58
C ASP A 20 -19.80 9.33 -8.79
N ALA A 21 -19.85 8.06 -8.43
CA ALA A 21 -20.93 7.49 -7.62
C ALA A 21 -20.97 8.10 -6.21
N PHE A 22 -19.82 8.46 -5.62
CA PHE A 22 -19.78 9.21 -4.36
C PHE A 22 -20.39 10.60 -4.54
N PHE A 23 -19.98 11.32 -5.58
CA PHE A 23 -20.51 12.64 -5.89
C PHE A 23 -22.02 12.61 -6.22
N ASP A 24 -22.48 11.63 -6.98
CA ASP A 24 -23.89 11.48 -7.34
C ASP A 24 -24.74 11.15 -6.12
N ALA A 25 -24.23 10.33 -5.20
CA ALA A 25 -24.92 10.05 -3.95
C ALA A 25 -24.93 11.26 -3.01
N ALA A 26 -23.85 12.03 -2.96
CA ALA A 26 -23.83 13.31 -2.26
C ALA A 26 -24.89 14.25 -2.85
N ALA A 27 -24.95 14.38 -4.17
CA ALA A 27 -25.93 15.19 -4.87
C ALA A 27 -27.38 14.70 -4.67
N LYS A 28 -27.62 13.38 -4.61
CA LYS A 28 -28.94 12.79 -4.38
C LYS A 28 -29.43 13.02 -2.95
N ASN A 29 -28.61 12.73 -1.94
CA ASN A 29 -28.95 13.00 -0.54
C ASN A 29 -29.19 14.50 -0.28
N LEU A 30 -28.53 15.38 -1.02
CA LEU A 30 -28.81 16.82 -1.00
C LEU A 30 -30.16 17.21 -1.63
N LYS A 31 -30.67 16.43 -2.60
CA LYS A 31 -31.96 16.65 -3.25
C LYS A 31 -33.13 16.07 -2.46
N ASP A 32 -32.93 14.91 -1.82
CA ASP A 32 -33.98 14.15 -1.14
C ASP A 32 -34.30 14.71 0.28
N GLY A 33 -33.42 15.55 0.84
CA GLY A 33 -33.61 16.18 2.14
C GLY A 33 -34.52 17.43 2.11
N LYS A 34 -35.82 17.27 2.38
CA LYS A 34 -36.63 18.36 2.97
C LYS A 34 -36.15 18.58 4.43
N ASN A 35 -35.13 19.42 4.62
CA ASN A 35 -34.74 20.13 5.86
C ASN A 35 -33.20 20.26 5.97
N TYR A 36 -32.66 21.42 5.59
CA TYR A 36 -31.29 21.79 5.97
C TYR A 36 -31.31 22.30 7.42
N LYS A 37 -30.84 21.49 8.39
CA LYS A 37 -30.63 21.88 9.79
C LYS A 37 -29.17 22.25 10.10
N TYR A 38 -28.44 22.73 9.09
CA TYR A 38 -27.09 23.29 9.25
C TYR A 38 -27.03 24.63 8.52
N CYS A 39 -27.62 25.62 9.16
CA CYS A 39 -27.35 27.02 8.88
C CYS A 39 -26.19 27.43 9.79
N THR A 40 -25.12 27.99 9.24
CA THR A 40 -24.29 28.89 10.04
C THR A 40 -25.08 30.19 10.29
N PRO A 41 -24.78 30.94 11.38
CA PRO A 41 -25.41 32.23 11.67
C PRO A 41 -25.24 33.31 10.58
N LYS A 42 -24.43 33.06 9.54
CA LYS A 42 -24.21 33.93 8.37
C LYS A 42 -24.75 33.37 7.04
N GLY A 43 -25.50 32.27 7.06
CA GLY A 43 -26.45 31.93 6.01
C GLY A 43 -25.90 31.50 4.63
N ARG A 44 -25.50 30.22 4.56
CA ARG A 44 -25.50 29.29 3.41
C ARG A 44 -24.21 29.18 2.56
N PRO A 45 -23.62 27.97 2.43
CA PRO A 45 -23.30 27.44 1.12
C PRO A 45 -24.61 27.06 0.44
N SER A 46 -24.98 27.82 -0.59
CA SER A 46 -26.18 27.53 -1.37
C SER A 46 -25.98 26.21 -2.15
N VAL A 47 -27.06 25.50 -2.51
CA VAL A 47 -26.99 24.39 -3.49
C VAL A 47 -26.19 24.83 -4.75
N PRO A 48 -26.32 26.07 -5.24
CA PRO A 48 -25.39 26.65 -6.22
C PRO A 48 -23.92 26.71 -5.81
N ALA A 49 -23.54 27.09 -4.59
CA ALA A 49 -22.14 27.13 -4.13
C ALA A 49 -21.54 25.71 -4.00
N LEU A 50 -22.32 24.76 -3.49
CA LEU A 50 -21.96 23.34 -3.52
C LEU A 50 -21.85 22.85 -4.97
N LEU A 51 -22.81 23.16 -5.85
CA LEU A 51 -22.77 22.81 -7.27
C LEU A 51 -21.66 23.54 -8.04
N GLU A 52 -21.23 24.72 -7.63
CA GLU A 52 -20.13 25.49 -8.21
C GLU A 52 -18.79 24.91 -7.75
N ILE A 53 -18.71 24.36 -6.54
CA ILE A 53 -17.60 23.51 -6.09
C ILE A 53 -17.62 22.17 -6.84
N PHE A 54 -18.78 21.53 -7.03
CA PHE A 54 -18.92 20.25 -7.76
C PHE A 54 -18.80 20.38 -9.29
N LYS A 55 -19.07 21.55 -9.89
CA LYS A 55 -18.91 21.84 -11.33
C LYS A 55 -17.64 22.62 -11.64
N GLY A 56 -17.10 23.35 -10.66
CA GLY A 56 -15.82 24.01 -10.71
C GLY A 56 -14.67 23.01 -10.67
N ASP A 57 -13.45 23.52 -10.44
CA ASP A 57 -12.15 22.87 -10.65
C ASP A 57 -12.06 21.36 -10.34
N PHE A 58 -12.83 20.81 -9.40
CA PHE A 58 -12.95 19.37 -9.15
C PHE A 58 -13.49 18.55 -10.33
N LYS A 59 -14.59 18.97 -10.98
CA LYS A 59 -15.06 18.32 -12.20
C LYS A 59 -14.10 18.57 -13.36
N GLY A 60 -13.40 19.70 -13.38
CA GLY A 60 -12.26 19.95 -14.27
C GLY A 60 -11.12 18.93 -14.08
N LYS A 61 -10.75 18.66 -12.83
CA LYS A 61 -9.73 17.67 -12.44
C LYS A 61 -10.17 16.22 -12.72
N LEU A 62 -11.45 15.89 -12.53
CA LEU A 62 -12.03 14.58 -12.87
C LEU A 62 -12.18 14.39 -14.38
N SER A 63 -12.67 15.38 -15.11
CA SER A 63 -12.76 15.33 -16.58
C SER A 63 -11.40 15.29 -17.25
N THR A 64 -10.39 15.99 -16.70
CA THR A 64 -8.99 15.85 -17.16
C THR A 64 -8.35 14.51 -16.77
N TRP A 65 -8.96 13.76 -15.84
CA TRP A 65 -8.59 12.38 -15.55
C TRP A 65 -9.27 11.41 -16.53
N ARG A 66 -10.56 11.61 -16.84
CA ARG A 66 -11.30 10.91 -17.92
C ARG A 66 -10.66 11.05 -19.30
N ASN A 67 -10.08 12.22 -19.60
CA ASN A 67 -9.46 12.55 -20.88
C ASN A 67 -7.93 12.34 -20.90
N ALA A 68 -7.35 11.79 -19.84
CA ALA A 68 -5.93 11.42 -19.83
C ALA A 68 -5.75 10.18 -20.73
N SER A 69 -5.57 10.41 -22.03
CA SER A 69 -5.09 9.35 -22.90
C SER A 69 -3.77 8.79 -22.34
N PRO A 70 -3.44 7.51 -22.57
CA PRO A 70 -2.12 6.95 -22.26
C PRO A 70 -0.94 7.75 -22.83
N ARG A 71 -1.18 8.68 -23.77
CA ARG A 71 -0.16 9.50 -24.43
C ARG A 71 0.10 10.87 -23.79
N THR A 72 -0.71 11.35 -22.84
CA THR A 72 -0.60 12.73 -22.32
C THR A 72 -0.62 12.88 -20.79
N GLY A 73 -0.87 11.81 -20.04
CA GLY A 73 -0.74 11.79 -18.57
C GLY A 73 0.55 11.12 -18.13
N THR A 74 1.62 11.89 -17.86
CA THR A 74 2.80 11.28 -17.22
C THR A 74 2.39 10.68 -15.87
N PRO A 75 2.91 9.52 -15.46
CA PRO A 75 2.60 8.92 -14.16
C PRO A 75 2.82 9.90 -12.99
N LYS A 76 3.80 10.81 -13.09
CA LYS A 76 4.03 11.88 -12.10
C LYS A 76 2.84 12.84 -11.95
N ASN A 77 2.19 13.20 -13.06
CA ASN A 77 1.01 14.06 -13.04
C ASN A 77 -0.22 13.32 -12.51
N GLN A 78 -0.36 12.02 -12.82
CA GLN A 78 -1.43 11.20 -12.24
C GLN A 78 -1.24 11.03 -10.73
N LEU A 79 -0.02 10.73 -10.28
CA LEU A 79 0.32 10.60 -8.87
C LEU A 79 -0.05 11.85 -8.09
N ARG A 80 0.36 13.03 -8.57
CA ARG A 80 0.02 14.31 -7.96
C ARG A 80 -1.49 14.53 -7.83
N ARG A 81 -2.28 14.19 -8.86
CA ARG A 81 -3.73 14.38 -8.84
C ARG A 81 -4.42 13.43 -7.86
N THR A 82 -4.01 12.17 -7.83
CA THR A 82 -4.54 11.17 -6.89
C THR A 82 -4.26 11.57 -5.45
N ASP A 83 -3.04 12.01 -5.21
CA ASP A 83 -2.60 12.57 -3.95
C ASP A 83 -3.44 13.78 -3.48
N ASP A 84 -3.75 14.70 -4.39
CA ASP A 84 -4.57 15.86 -4.09
C ASP A 84 -5.98 15.41 -3.66
N LEU A 85 -6.58 14.45 -4.37
CA LEU A 85 -7.88 13.86 -4.00
C LEU A 85 -7.85 13.16 -2.65
N ILE A 86 -6.80 12.39 -2.35
CA ILE A 86 -6.63 11.75 -1.04
C ILE A 86 -6.64 12.81 0.06
N ALA A 87 -5.86 13.89 -0.09
CA ALA A 87 -5.83 14.97 0.89
C ALA A 87 -7.18 15.67 1.06
N ILE A 88 -7.94 15.85 -0.03
CA ILE A 88 -9.29 16.43 0.00
C ILE A 88 -10.25 15.54 0.77
N PHE A 89 -10.22 14.22 0.55
CA PHE A 89 -11.17 13.33 1.22
C PHE A 89 -10.72 12.93 2.63
N SER A 90 -9.43 12.86 2.92
CA SER A 90 -8.92 12.67 4.29
C SER A 90 -9.07 13.94 5.13
N GLY A 91 -9.09 15.11 4.48
CA GLY A 91 -9.03 16.41 5.14
C GLY A 91 -7.68 16.68 5.77
N ASP A 92 -6.59 16.35 5.06
CA ASP A 92 -5.21 16.61 5.48
C ASP A 92 -4.88 18.11 5.42
N PRO A 93 -4.80 18.81 6.56
CA PRO A 93 -4.63 20.26 6.59
C PRO A 93 -3.27 20.69 6.03
N ASN A 94 -2.24 19.85 6.17
CA ASN A 94 -0.87 20.17 5.75
C ASN A 94 -0.77 20.29 4.23
N ARG A 95 -1.55 19.51 3.49
CA ARG A 95 -1.57 19.55 2.04
C ARG A 95 -2.63 20.48 1.49
N LEU A 96 -3.77 20.60 2.18
CA LEU A 96 -4.86 21.47 1.74
C LEU A 96 -4.52 22.95 1.84
N PHE A 97 -3.84 23.36 2.92
CA PHE A 97 -3.58 24.76 3.23
C PHE A 97 -2.08 25.12 3.22
N HIS A 98 -1.26 24.30 2.56
CA HIS A 98 0.19 24.52 2.49
C HIS A 98 0.53 25.90 1.92
N HIS A 99 1.29 26.71 2.67
CA HIS A 99 1.55 28.11 2.33
C HIS A 99 2.16 28.37 0.95
N SER A 100 2.95 27.43 0.42
CA SER A 100 3.60 27.60 -0.89
C SER A 100 2.73 27.24 -2.09
N LYS A 101 1.79 26.28 -1.94
CA LYS A 101 0.91 25.76 -3.01
C LYS A 101 -0.34 25.12 -2.40
N PRO A 102 -1.27 25.91 -1.82
CA PRO A 102 -2.44 25.35 -1.18
C PRO A 102 -3.40 24.76 -2.22
N LEU A 103 -3.99 23.60 -1.93
CA LEU A 103 -5.04 23.01 -2.76
C LEU A 103 -6.36 23.76 -2.61
N VAL A 104 -6.62 24.25 -1.40
CA VAL A 104 -7.77 25.11 -1.08
C VAL A 104 -7.23 26.50 -0.81
N ARG A 105 -7.68 27.48 -1.59
CA ARG A 105 -7.23 28.86 -1.40
C ARG A 105 -7.61 29.34 0.01
N PRO A 106 -6.76 30.15 0.69
CA PRO A 106 -7.03 30.59 2.05
C PRO A 106 -8.42 31.21 2.23
N GLU A 107 -8.90 32.00 1.26
CA GLU A 107 -10.22 32.62 1.28
C GLU A 107 -11.41 31.64 1.17
N LYS A 108 -11.13 30.35 0.90
CA LYS A 108 -12.11 29.26 0.78
C LYS A 108 -11.98 28.20 1.86
N GLN A 109 -11.12 28.42 2.86
CA GLN A 109 -10.86 27.45 3.91
C GLN A 109 -12.11 27.14 4.75
N ASP A 110 -12.87 28.16 5.15
CA ASP A 110 -14.10 27.99 5.93
C ASP A 110 -15.17 27.22 5.14
N ASP A 111 -15.37 27.58 3.87
CA ASP A 111 -16.28 26.88 2.95
C ASP A 111 -15.90 25.39 2.85
N TYR A 112 -14.62 25.07 2.69
CA TYR A 112 -14.14 23.68 2.62
C TYR A 112 -14.37 22.93 3.93
N ASN A 113 -14.06 23.54 5.07
CA ASN A 113 -14.22 22.90 6.38
C ASN A 113 -15.69 22.54 6.66
N GLU A 114 -16.63 23.42 6.28
CA GLU A 114 -18.06 23.14 6.38
C GLU A 114 -18.49 21.95 5.52
N VAL A 115 -18.02 21.89 4.26
CA VAL A 115 -18.31 20.79 3.34
C VAL A 115 -17.69 19.47 3.80
N SER A 116 -16.44 19.50 4.26
CA SER A 116 -15.74 18.32 4.77
C SER A 116 -16.44 17.74 6.00
N ALA A 117 -16.91 18.59 6.91
CA ALA A 117 -17.72 18.18 8.06
C ALA A 117 -19.05 17.54 7.61
N PHE A 118 -19.72 18.11 6.61
CA PHE A 118 -20.92 17.51 6.02
C PHE A 118 -20.65 16.12 5.42
N TRP A 119 -19.57 15.95 4.64
CA TRP A 119 -19.25 14.65 4.04
C TRP A 119 -18.94 13.60 5.08
N ARG A 120 -18.09 13.93 6.07
CA ARG A 120 -17.77 13.02 7.17
C ARG A 120 -19.02 12.60 7.91
N LYS A 121 -19.95 13.53 8.15
CA LYS A 121 -21.20 13.21 8.86
C LYS A 121 -22.12 12.28 8.07
N ASN A 122 -22.23 12.45 6.75
CA ASN A 122 -23.27 11.80 5.95
C ASN A 122 -22.77 10.65 5.07
N PHE A 123 -21.45 10.52 4.90
CA PHE A 123 -20.83 9.57 3.97
C PHE A 123 -19.53 8.96 4.51
N GLN A 124 -19.32 8.92 5.83
CA GLN A 124 -18.07 8.45 6.45
C GLN A 124 -17.56 7.12 5.88
N GLU A 125 -18.44 6.12 5.78
CA GLU A 125 -18.09 4.78 5.31
C GLU A 125 -17.65 4.81 3.84
N ARG A 126 -18.41 5.53 3.00
CA ARG A 126 -18.11 5.67 1.57
C ARG A 126 -16.90 6.54 1.29
N MET A 127 -16.62 7.54 2.13
CA MET A 127 -15.38 8.32 2.07
C MET A 127 -14.19 7.44 2.38
N SER A 128 -14.29 6.59 3.41
CA SER A 128 -13.21 5.68 3.79
C SER A 128 -12.91 4.70 2.65
N GLU A 129 -13.95 4.09 2.07
CA GLU A 129 -13.85 3.23 0.90
C GLU A 129 -13.21 3.95 -0.30
N LEU A 130 -13.65 5.19 -0.59
CA LEU A 130 -13.10 5.99 -1.68
C LEU A 130 -11.62 6.32 -1.47
N ILE A 131 -11.22 6.69 -0.25
CA ILE A 131 -9.82 6.96 0.10
C ILE A 131 -8.98 5.70 -0.13
N ILE A 132 -9.49 4.53 0.27
CA ILE A 132 -8.82 3.24 0.04
C ILE A 132 -8.65 2.97 -1.46
N HIS A 133 -9.68 3.20 -2.28
CA HIS A 133 -9.59 3.03 -3.73
C HIS A 133 -8.58 4.01 -4.36
N LEU A 134 -8.60 5.28 -3.94
CA LEU A 134 -7.63 6.28 -4.40
C LEU A 134 -6.19 5.90 -4.00
N GLN A 135 -5.99 5.37 -2.80
CA GLN A 135 -4.69 4.88 -2.33
C GLN A 135 -4.21 3.68 -3.14
N SER A 136 -5.10 2.73 -3.46
CA SER A 136 -4.78 1.60 -4.33
C SER A 136 -4.30 2.09 -5.70
N TYR A 137 -5.02 3.02 -6.33
CA TYR A 137 -4.63 3.60 -7.62
C TYR A 137 -3.33 4.41 -7.54
N ARG A 138 -3.15 5.19 -6.47
CA ARG A 138 -1.88 5.90 -6.22
C ARG A 138 -0.69 4.94 -6.25
N ASN A 139 -0.83 3.79 -5.59
CA ASN A 139 0.22 2.78 -5.51
C ASN A 139 0.53 2.13 -6.87
N GLU A 140 -0.48 1.95 -7.73
CA GLU A 140 -0.27 1.53 -9.13
C GLU A 140 0.61 2.54 -9.89
N VAL A 141 0.28 3.83 -9.77
CA VAL A 141 1.01 4.90 -10.47
C VAL A 141 2.46 5.02 -9.94
N VAL A 142 2.67 4.87 -8.63
CA VAL A 142 4.01 4.83 -8.02
C VAL A 142 4.81 3.64 -8.54
N SER A 143 4.20 2.46 -8.62
CA SER A 143 4.85 1.26 -9.15
C SER A 143 5.29 1.47 -10.60
N CYS A 144 4.42 2.03 -11.45
CA CYS A 144 4.76 2.37 -12.82
C CYS A 144 5.88 3.41 -12.92
N LEU A 145 5.93 4.40 -12.02
CA LEU A 145 7.02 5.38 -11.97
C LEU A 145 8.36 4.72 -11.69
N PHE A 146 8.42 3.86 -10.67
CA PHE A 146 9.64 3.13 -10.35
C PHE A 146 10.09 2.22 -11.51
N GLU A 147 9.17 1.59 -12.22
CA GLU A 147 9.49 0.79 -13.40
C GLU A 147 10.10 1.65 -14.52
N LEU A 148 9.52 2.81 -14.81
CA LEU A 148 10.04 3.74 -15.82
C LEU A 148 11.43 4.29 -15.43
N GLU A 149 11.63 4.61 -14.16
CA GLU A 149 12.93 5.09 -13.65
C GLU A 149 14.00 3.99 -13.70
N ALA A 150 13.63 2.75 -13.36
CA ALA A 150 14.53 1.60 -13.46
C ALA A 150 14.91 1.29 -14.91
N LEU A 151 13.96 1.36 -15.84
CA LEU A 151 14.21 1.18 -17.28
C LEU A 151 15.12 2.29 -17.83
N SER A 152 14.85 3.56 -17.47
CA SER A 152 15.69 4.69 -17.87
C SER A 152 17.11 4.58 -17.31
N SER A 153 17.27 4.04 -16.11
CA SER A 153 18.59 3.82 -15.49
C SER A 153 19.37 2.72 -16.21
N LYS A 154 18.71 1.65 -16.68
CA LYS A 154 19.34 0.59 -17.49
C LYS A 154 19.78 1.09 -18.87
N GLU A 155 18.96 1.90 -19.54
CA GLU A 155 19.34 2.51 -20.83
C GLU A 155 20.54 3.44 -20.72
N LYS A 156 20.71 4.12 -19.59
CA LYS A 156 21.89 4.96 -19.32
C LYS A 156 23.17 4.14 -19.08
N VAL A 157 23.04 2.93 -18.53
CA VAL A 157 24.18 2.01 -18.30
C VAL A 157 24.53 1.22 -19.58
N GLN A 158 23.57 1.02 -20.49
CA GLN A 158 23.77 0.28 -21.74
C GLN A 158 24.13 1.12 -22.96
N LYS A 159 24.21 2.45 -22.87
CA LYS A 159 24.89 3.20 -23.94
C LYS A 159 26.37 2.82 -23.92
N PRO A 160 26.90 2.15 -24.96
CA PRO A 160 28.35 2.04 -25.08
C PRO A 160 28.87 3.46 -25.13
N PHE A 161 29.97 3.74 -24.43
CA PHE A 161 30.80 4.87 -24.77
C PHE A 161 31.03 4.80 -26.28
N ALA A 162 30.35 5.66 -27.04
CA ALA A 162 30.68 5.85 -28.44
C ALA A 162 32.15 6.25 -28.42
N ALA A 163 32.99 5.42 -29.04
CA ALA A 163 34.41 5.68 -29.15
C ALA A 163 34.61 7.13 -29.61
N PRO A 164 35.54 7.89 -28.99
CA PRO A 164 35.80 9.24 -29.42
C PRO A 164 36.19 9.18 -30.90
N SER A 165 35.37 9.79 -31.75
CA SER A 165 35.74 10.11 -33.13
C SER A 165 37.10 10.78 -33.07
N LEU A 166 38.09 10.12 -33.72
CA LEU A 166 39.41 10.66 -33.99
C LEU A 166 39.24 12.02 -34.68
N ARG A 167 39.27 13.09 -33.89
CA ARG A 167 39.60 14.43 -34.38
C ARG A 167 41.07 14.65 -34.09
N GLU A 168 41.76 15.03 -35.15
CA GLU A 168 43.19 15.30 -35.23
C GLU A 168 43.70 16.22 -34.10
N PRO A 169 44.97 16.04 -33.68
CA PRO A 169 45.53 16.74 -32.54
C PRO A 169 45.78 18.22 -32.88
N ARG A 170 45.13 19.12 -32.14
CA ARG A 170 45.62 20.49 -31.97
C ARG A 170 46.63 20.53 -30.84
N ILE A 171 47.86 20.82 -31.23
CA ILE A 171 49.01 21.15 -30.39
C ILE A 171 48.65 22.30 -29.43
N GLY A 172 48.94 22.13 -28.14
CA GLY A 172 48.83 23.23 -27.19
C GLY A 172 49.03 22.85 -25.73
N ALA A 173 50.21 23.21 -25.22
CA ALA A 173 50.53 23.53 -23.82
C ALA A 173 50.66 22.40 -22.78
N LYS A 174 51.94 22.21 -22.42
CA LYS A 174 52.50 21.56 -21.23
C LYS A 174 51.79 21.94 -19.93
N ARG A 175 51.58 20.95 -19.05
CA ARG A 175 51.65 21.15 -17.60
C ARG A 175 52.12 19.87 -16.90
N GLU A 176 53.04 20.08 -15.99
CA GLU A 176 53.88 19.09 -15.30
C GLU A 176 53.10 18.21 -14.34
N VAL A 177 53.48 16.93 -14.31
CA VAL A 177 53.09 15.93 -13.32
C VAL A 177 54.11 16.01 -12.18
N LYS A 178 53.63 16.19 -10.94
CA LYS A 178 54.40 15.89 -9.73
C LYS A 178 53.76 14.69 -9.06
N ALA A 179 54.48 13.57 -9.10
CA ALA A 179 54.23 12.39 -8.30
C ALA A 179 54.87 12.55 -6.93
N GLN A 180 54.18 12.12 -5.87
CA GLN A 180 54.78 11.74 -4.60
C GLN A 180 54.05 10.50 -4.06
N SER A 181 54.80 9.40 -4.00
CA SER A 181 54.64 8.26 -3.08
C SER A 181 55.11 8.70 -1.68
N GLU A 182 54.64 8.17 -0.55
CA GLU A 182 55.04 6.91 0.12
C GLU A 182 54.30 6.87 1.49
N THR A 183 53.50 5.84 1.81
CA THR A 183 53.75 4.65 2.68
C THR A 183 53.81 4.83 4.22
N HIS A 184 53.12 3.87 4.87
CA HIS A 184 53.21 3.32 6.23
C HIS A 184 52.52 4.00 7.42
N SER A 185 51.54 3.31 8.03
CA SER A 185 51.81 2.39 9.16
C SER A 185 50.54 1.71 9.70
N HIS A 186 50.72 0.49 10.19
CA HIS A 186 49.76 -0.37 10.89
C HIS A 186 49.39 0.18 12.27
N PHE A 187 48.11 0.05 12.67
CA PHE A 187 47.72 -0.34 14.03
C PHE A 187 46.36 -1.04 14.01
N ALA A 188 46.29 -2.16 14.74
CA ALA A 188 45.10 -2.98 14.92
C ALA A 188 44.15 -2.35 15.96
N ALA A 189 42.84 -2.47 15.72
CA ALA A 189 41.82 -2.49 16.77
C ALA A 189 40.58 -3.24 16.25
N GLU A 190 40.28 -4.35 16.90
CA GLU A 190 39.00 -5.07 16.82
C GLU A 190 37.88 -4.19 17.41
N ALA A 191 36.75 -4.07 16.69
CA ALA A 191 35.37 -4.02 17.21
C ALA A 191 34.43 -3.40 16.17
N ASN A 192 33.22 -3.96 16.07
CA ASN A 192 32.03 -3.47 15.37
C ASN A 192 32.01 -3.52 13.83
N THR A 193 31.80 -4.74 13.31
CA THR A 193 31.12 -4.96 12.04
C THR A 193 29.60 -4.72 12.16
N HIS A 194 29.20 -3.49 12.48
CA HIS A 194 27.95 -2.95 11.93
C HIS A 194 28.35 -2.24 10.65
N SER A 195 28.45 -3.04 9.58
CA SER A 195 28.63 -2.53 8.22
C SER A 195 27.62 -1.41 7.98
N ASP A 196 28.12 -0.25 7.56
CA ASP A 196 27.37 0.80 6.88
C ASP A 196 26.38 0.14 5.90
N ARG A 197 25.14 -0.09 6.34
CA ARG A 197 24.02 -0.26 5.43
C ARG A 197 23.80 1.13 4.88
N SER A 198 24.55 1.45 3.84
CA SER A 198 24.25 2.51 2.89
C SER A 198 22.73 2.62 2.76
N SER A 199 22.20 3.84 2.85
CA SER A 199 20.78 4.20 2.73
C SER A 199 20.24 3.90 1.33
N THR A 200 20.36 2.65 0.90
CA THR A 200 20.15 2.18 -0.45
C THR A 200 18.98 1.23 -0.49
N SER A 201 18.03 1.55 -1.35
CA SER A 201 16.99 0.62 -1.77
C SER A 201 17.61 -0.47 -2.64
N GLN A 202 17.28 -1.72 -2.37
CA GLN A 202 17.72 -2.89 -3.13
C GLN A 202 16.55 -3.48 -3.92
N ILE A 203 16.73 -3.65 -5.22
CA ILE A 203 15.77 -4.35 -6.08
C ILE A 203 15.89 -5.86 -5.84
N LEU A 204 14.76 -6.50 -5.55
CA LEU A 204 14.63 -7.95 -5.39
C LEU A 204 14.01 -8.50 -6.69
N ASN A 205 14.83 -9.09 -7.54
CA ASN A 205 14.46 -9.42 -8.92
C ASN A 205 13.55 -10.63 -9.04
N SER A 206 13.51 -11.46 -8.00
CA SER A 206 12.77 -12.71 -7.97
C SER A 206 11.90 -12.84 -6.72
N ARG A 207 10.89 -13.71 -6.83
CA ARG A 207 10.08 -14.13 -5.67
C ARG A 207 10.94 -14.75 -4.57
N LEU A 208 11.97 -15.51 -4.94
CA LEU A 208 12.87 -16.16 -3.98
C LEU A 208 13.66 -15.13 -3.18
N GLU A 209 14.26 -14.14 -3.85
CA GLU A 209 14.93 -13.01 -3.19
C GLU A 209 14.01 -12.26 -2.23
N LEU A 210 12.78 -11.97 -2.67
CA LEU A 210 11.76 -11.33 -1.83
C LEU A 210 11.45 -12.15 -0.57
N MET A 211 11.18 -13.45 -0.72
CA MET A 211 10.84 -14.31 0.41
C MET A 211 12.02 -14.53 1.35
N ASN A 212 13.25 -14.58 0.82
CA ASN A 212 14.47 -14.64 1.62
C ASN A 212 14.66 -13.37 2.45
N ALA A 213 14.47 -12.18 1.85
CA ALA A 213 14.56 -10.91 2.56
C ALA A 213 13.53 -10.82 3.70
N ILE A 214 12.26 -11.14 3.41
CA ILE A 214 11.21 -11.16 4.45
C ILE A 214 11.55 -12.16 5.56
N THR A 215 12.02 -13.35 5.19
CA THR A 215 12.39 -14.39 6.17
C THR A 215 13.54 -13.96 7.07
N ALA A 216 14.55 -13.29 6.51
CA ALA A 216 15.67 -12.76 7.28
C ALA A 216 15.20 -11.74 8.32
N GLU A 217 14.32 -10.81 7.94
CA GLU A 217 13.81 -9.78 8.84
C GLU A 217 12.87 -10.37 9.91
N VAL A 218 12.00 -11.33 9.55
CA VAL A 218 11.13 -12.03 10.51
C VAL A 218 11.92 -12.88 11.52
N SER A 219 13.08 -13.41 11.11
CA SER A 219 13.96 -14.19 11.98
C SER A 219 14.88 -13.33 12.85
N GLY A 220 14.96 -12.02 12.56
CA GLY A 220 15.81 -11.06 13.25
C GLY A 220 15.06 -10.27 14.32
N ASP A 221 15.23 -8.95 14.32
CA ASP A 221 14.51 -8.03 15.20
C ASP A 221 13.06 -7.85 14.73
N LEU A 222 12.14 -8.47 15.46
CA LEU A 222 10.70 -8.39 15.24
C LEU A 222 10.00 -7.51 16.29
N SER A 223 10.67 -6.48 16.82
CA SER A 223 10.07 -5.54 17.78
C SER A 223 8.86 -4.76 17.24
N SER A 224 8.74 -4.66 15.91
CA SER A 224 7.61 -4.04 15.23
C SER A 224 7.34 -4.73 13.90
N TYR A 225 6.07 -4.97 13.57
CA TYR A 225 5.69 -5.62 12.32
C TYR A 225 4.37 -5.06 11.78
N ARG A 226 4.39 -4.44 10.59
CA ARG A 226 3.18 -4.06 9.87
C ARG A 226 3.09 -4.83 8.56
N ALA A 227 1.98 -5.49 8.30
CA ALA A 227 1.83 -6.26 7.07
C ALA A 227 0.41 -6.27 6.52
N THR A 228 0.33 -6.35 5.19
CA THR A 228 -0.90 -6.69 4.48
C THR A 228 -0.79 -8.09 3.90
N THR A 229 -1.68 -8.99 4.30
CA THR A 229 -1.67 -10.39 3.84
C THR A 229 -3.03 -10.82 3.30
N VAL A 230 -3.01 -11.75 2.33
CA VAL A 230 -4.22 -12.33 1.73
C VAL A 230 -4.66 -13.51 2.56
N GLY A 231 -5.63 -13.26 3.44
CA GLY A 231 -6.12 -14.17 4.46
C GLY A 231 -5.07 -14.52 5.54
N PRO A 232 -5.47 -15.30 6.55
CA PRO A 232 -4.62 -15.65 7.69
C PRO A 232 -3.59 -16.76 7.41
N ASN A 233 -2.71 -16.58 6.41
CA ASN A 233 -1.74 -17.62 6.01
C ASN A 233 -0.80 -18.06 7.15
N PHE A 234 -0.44 -17.16 8.07
CA PHE A 234 0.43 -17.53 9.20
C PHE A 234 -0.27 -18.40 10.25
N LEU A 235 -1.60 -18.50 10.22
CA LEU A 235 -2.34 -19.40 11.10
C LEU A 235 -2.51 -20.81 10.49
N HIS A 236 -1.98 -21.06 9.29
CA HIS A 236 -2.13 -22.36 8.63
C HIS A 236 -1.64 -23.51 9.54
N PRO A 237 -2.41 -24.61 9.65
CA PRO A 237 -1.97 -25.78 10.43
C PRO A 237 -0.68 -26.39 9.88
N ASP A 238 0.07 -27.10 10.74
CA ASP A 238 1.40 -27.61 10.37
C ASP A 238 1.36 -28.53 9.15
N TRP A 239 0.32 -29.36 9.03
CA TRP A 239 0.16 -30.25 7.87
C TRP A 239 -0.10 -29.49 6.55
N VAL A 240 -0.72 -28.30 6.60
CA VAL A 240 -0.88 -27.42 5.43
C VAL A 240 0.46 -26.76 5.08
N VAL A 241 1.18 -26.31 6.10
CA VAL A 241 2.52 -25.72 5.98
C VAL A 241 3.49 -26.72 5.33
N GLU A 242 3.49 -27.98 5.78
CA GLU A 242 4.30 -29.05 5.20
C GLU A 242 3.98 -29.28 3.73
N ARG A 243 2.68 -29.38 3.36
CA ARG A 243 2.26 -29.54 1.96
C ARG A 243 2.70 -28.39 1.09
N ARG A 244 2.56 -27.16 1.58
CA ARG A 244 3.06 -25.97 0.87
C ARG A 244 4.57 -26.08 0.66
N ASN A 245 5.33 -26.40 1.70
CA ASN A 245 6.79 -26.46 1.64
C ASN A 245 7.27 -27.55 0.67
N ARG A 246 6.54 -28.68 0.54
CA ARG A 246 6.84 -29.70 -0.49
C ARG A 246 6.63 -29.21 -1.92
N ARG A 247 5.76 -28.21 -2.13
CA ARG A 247 5.39 -27.68 -3.45
C ARG A 247 6.10 -26.38 -3.82
N SER A 248 6.87 -25.78 -2.90
CA SER A 248 7.46 -24.46 -3.09
C SER A 248 8.93 -24.46 -2.70
N THR A 249 9.76 -23.86 -3.55
CA THR A 249 11.18 -23.66 -3.29
C THR A 249 11.47 -22.39 -2.47
N THR A 250 10.46 -21.57 -2.20
CA THR A 250 10.62 -20.31 -1.45
C THR A 250 10.38 -20.53 0.04
N PRO A 251 11.13 -19.87 0.93
CA PRO A 251 10.89 -19.93 2.36
C PRO A 251 9.45 -19.57 2.74
N ASN A 252 9.01 -20.13 3.85
CA ASN A 252 7.71 -19.86 4.46
C ASN A 252 7.88 -18.95 5.67
N TYR A 253 8.01 -17.64 5.41
CA TYR A 253 8.13 -16.64 6.47
C TYR A 253 6.89 -16.60 7.37
N GLU A 254 5.71 -16.97 6.86
CA GLU A 254 4.47 -17.00 7.64
C GLU A 254 4.55 -18.02 8.78
N ALA A 255 5.13 -19.20 8.54
CA ALA A 255 5.35 -20.19 9.59
C ALA A 255 6.39 -19.74 10.62
N ILE A 256 7.39 -18.96 10.21
CA ILE A 256 8.40 -18.39 11.11
C ILE A 256 7.76 -17.30 11.98
N TYR A 257 6.97 -16.42 11.36
CA TYR A 257 6.23 -15.37 12.06
C TYR A 257 5.25 -15.96 13.08
N TYR A 258 4.53 -17.04 12.72
CA TYR A 258 3.65 -17.75 13.66
C TYR A 258 4.40 -18.22 14.91
N LYS A 259 5.56 -18.86 14.73
CA LYS A 259 6.40 -19.32 15.85
C LYS A 259 6.85 -18.15 16.73
N ALA A 260 7.25 -17.03 16.13
CA ALA A 260 7.63 -15.83 16.85
C ALA A 260 6.47 -15.19 17.63
N VAL A 261 5.24 -15.22 17.08
CA VAL A 261 4.05 -14.74 17.80
C VAL A 261 3.71 -15.67 18.96
N VAL A 262 3.76 -16.98 18.76
CA VAL A 262 3.43 -17.96 19.80
C VAL A 262 4.51 -18.05 20.88
N SER A 263 5.78 -17.76 20.59
CA SER A 263 6.80 -17.66 21.64
C SER A 263 6.55 -16.51 22.61
N HIS A 264 5.73 -15.54 22.22
CA HIS A 264 5.22 -14.45 23.07
C HIS A 264 3.73 -14.68 23.45
N ALA A 265 3.26 -15.93 23.39
CA ALA A 265 1.88 -16.27 23.76
C ALA A 265 1.61 -15.87 25.21
N GLY A 266 0.53 -15.10 25.40
CA GLY A 266 0.24 -14.48 26.70
C GLY A 266 0.30 -12.96 26.65
N GLU A 267 1.07 -12.39 25.72
CA GLU A 267 1.34 -10.95 25.68
C GLU A 267 0.58 -10.26 24.55
N ARG A 268 0.34 -8.96 24.73
CA ARG A 268 -0.18 -8.07 23.70
C ARG A 268 0.98 -7.54 22.86
N LEU A 269 0.94 -7.78 21.55
CA LEU A 269 1.95 -7.30 20.60
C LEU A 269 1.48 -5.98 19.98
N HIS A 270 1.51 -4.89 20.75
CA HIS A 270 0.99 -3.58 20.35
C HIS A 270 1.64 -3.02 19.07
N GLU A 271 2.92 -3.33 18.86
CA GLU A 271 3.69 -2.90 17.69
C GLU A 271 3.53 -3.83 16.48
N HIS A 272 2.64 -4.83 16.56
CA HIS A 272 2.32 -5.70 15.45
C HIS A 272 0.92 -5.38 14.94
N ARG A 273 0.81 -5.00 13.66
CA ARG A 273 -0.45 -4.62 13.03
C ARG A 273 -0.60 -5.31 11.67
N ILE A 274 -1.70 -6.04 11.48
CA ILE A 274 -1.89 -6.86 10.28
C ILE A 274 -3.23 -6.57 9.63
N PHE A 275 -3.21 -6.25 8.33
CA PHE A 275 -4.41 -6.31 7.50
C PHE A 275 -4.60 -7.73 6.95
N PHE A 276 -5.74 -8.33 7.28
CA PHE A 276 -6.20 -9.55 6.64
C PHE A 276 -7.16 -9.22 5.50
N ARG A 277 -6.69 -9.46 4.28
CA ARG A 277 -7.49 -9.37 3.07
C ARG A 277 -8.18 -10.70 2.81
N ASN A 278 -9.36 -10.86 3.41
CA ASN A 278 -10.19 -12.06 3.35
C ASN A 278 -10.95 -12.17 2.01
N THR A 279 -10.20 -12.22 0.91
CA THR A 279 -10.71 -12.25 -0.47
C THR A 279 -10.84 -13.68 -1.00
N ASN A 280 -11.59 -13.89 -2.10
CA ASN A 280 -11.69 -15.19 -2.81
C ASN A 280 -10.34 -15.82 -3.15
N ARG A 281 -9.33 -14.98 -3.40
CA ARG A 281 -7.96 -15.44 -3.63
C ARG A 281 -7.38 -16.25 -2.47
N TYR A 282 -7.77 -15.97 -1.23
CA TYR A 282 -7.37 -16.81 -0.10
C TYR A 282 -8.02 -18.20 -0.20
N ILE A 283 -9.30 -18.26 -0.56
CA ILE A 283 -10.03 -19.52 -0.77
C ILE A 283 -9.35 -20.33 -1.88
N ASP A 284 -8.96 -19.70 -3.00
CA ASP A 284 -8.21 -20.36 -4.07
C ASP A 284 -6.87 -20.94 -3.61
N LYS A 285 -6.15 -20.24 -2.71
CA LYS A 285 -4.91 -20.75 -2.12
C LYS A 285 -5.17 -21.98 -1.26
N VAL A 286 -6.20 -21.93 -0.42
CA VAL A 286 -6.54 -23.03 0.49
C VAL A 286 -7.03 -24.25 -0.30
N ASN A 287 -7.88 -24.06 -1.32
CA ASN A 287 -8.37 -25.14 -2.19
C ASN A 287 -7.26 -25.89 -2.93
N ARG A 288 -6.09 -25.27 -3.13
CA ARG A 288 -4.92 -25.96 -3.71
C ARG A 288 -4.24 -26.88 -2.70
N LEU A 289 -4.40 -26.67 -1.40
CA LEU A 289 -3.66 -27.36 -0.34
C LEU A 289 -4.53 -28.30 0.51
N VAL A 290 -5.83 -28.04 0.55
CA VAL A 290 -6.81 -28.70 1.42
C VAL A 290 -7.88 -29.36 0.57
N GLU A 291 -7.97 -30.68 0.67
CA GLU A 291 -8.98 -31.45 -0.04
C GLU A 291 -10.37 -31.29 0.61
N PRO A 292 -11.48 -31.51 -0.12
CA PRO A 292 -12.83 -31.38 0.42
C PRO A 292 -13.07 -32.18 1.71
N THR A 293 -12.50 -33.37 1.81
CA THR A 293 -12.60 -34.27 2.98
C THR A 293 -11.87 -33.75 4.22
N GLU A 294 -11.00 -32.77 4.07
CA GLU A 294 -10.15 -32.21 5.14
C GLU A 294 -10.61 -30.83 5.60
N ARG A 295 -11.63 -30.26 4.96
CA ARG A 295 -12.11 -28.89 5.20
C ARG A 295 -12.54 -28.66 6.64
N THR A 296 -13.29 -29.60 7.23
CA THR A 296 -13.70 -29.52 8.64
C THR A 296 -12.49 -29.47 9.57
N LYS A 297 -11.54 -30.41 9.39
CA LYS A 297 -10.29 -30.44 10.15
C LYS A 297 -9.50 -29.13 10.00
N PHE A 298 -9.42 -28.59 8.78
CA PHE A 298 -8.74 -27.32 8.54
C PHE A 298 -9.40 -26.16 9.30
N ILE A 299 -10.73 -26.08 9.31
CA ILE A 299 -11.46 -25.05 10.07
C ILE A 299 -11.17 -25.19 11.55
N ASP A 300 -11.28 -26.40 12.10
CA ASP A 300 -11.06 -26.65 13.53
C ASP A 300 -9.62 -26.28 13.94
N ASP A 301 -8.62 -26.74 13.18
CA ASP A 301 -7.21 -26.42 13.44
C ASP A 301 -6.94 -24.90 13.32
N MET A 302 -7.53 -24.21 12.35
CA MET A 302 -7.39 -22.76 12.19
C MET A 302 -8.03 -21.98 13.35
N LEU A 303 -9.21 -22.40 13.82
CA LEU A 303 -9.88 -21.81 14.97
C LEU A 303 -9.07 -22.01 16.26
N GLU A 304 -8.45 -23.18 16.41
CA GLU A 304 -7.54 -23.43 17.52
C GLU A 304 -6.30 -22.54 17.45
N ARG A 305 -5.71 -22.38 16.27
CA ARG A 305 -4.59 -21.44 16.05
C ARG A 305 -4.99 -19.99 16.40
N ILE A 306 -6.23 -19.57 16.12
CA ILE A 306 -6.75 -18.27 16.55
C ILE A 306 -6.77 -18.18 18.09
N ARG A 307 -7.31 -19.18 18.79
CA ARG A 307 -7.33 -19.20 20.26
C ARG A 307 -5.93 -19.16 20.87
N LEU A 308 -4.99 -19.92 20.30
CA LEU A 308 -3.61 -19.93 20.78
C LEU A 308 -2.94 -18.56 20.69
N VAL A 309 -3.18 -17.82 19.60
CA VAL A 309 -2.56 -16.50 19.38
C VAL A 309 -3.25 -15.39 20.18
N TRP A 310 -4.57 -15.32 20.17
CA TRP A 310 -5.31 -14.19 20.75
C TRP A 310 -5.96 -14.51 22.11
N GLY A 311 -5.99 -15.77 22.53
CA GLY A 311 -6.71 -16.22 23.73
C GLY A 311 -8.22 -16.29 23.56
N GLU A 312 -8.89 -16.78 24.60
CA GLU A 312 -10.36 -16.85 24.65
C GLU A 312 -11.02 -15.47 24.65
N SER A 313 -10.34 -14.49 25.26
CA SER A 313 -10.79 -13.09 25.39
C SER A 313 -10.43 -12.22 24.18
N TYR A 314 -9.69 -12.78 23.21
CA TYR A 314 -9.17 -12.08 22.03
C TYR A 314 -8.33 -10.82 22.30
N ASP A 315 -7.77 -10.67 23.49
CA ASP A 315 -7.05 -9.47 23.93
C ASP A 315 -5.53 -9.55 23.72
N ARG A 316 -4.97 -10.71 23.40
CA ARG A 316 -3.51 -10.92 23.25
C ARG A 316 -3.04 -10.81 21.79
N GLY A 317 -1.77 -11.08 21.52
CA GLY A 317 -1.23 -11.23 20.17
C GLY A 317 -1.18 -9.92 19.36
N PRO A 318 -0.99 -10.01 18.03
CA PRO A 318 -0.90 -8.85 17.16
C PRO A 318 -2.27 -8.17 16.97
N SER A 319 -2.24 -6.86 16.77
CA SER A 319 -3.43 -6.11 16.37
C SER A 319 -3.80 -6.45 14.93
N ILE A 320 -5.06 -6.77 14.65
CA ILE A 320 -5.48 -7.16 13.30
C ILE A 320 -6.67 -6.35 12.80
N ARG A 321 -6.81 -6.26 11.49
CA ARG A 321 -7.99 -5.70 10.85
C ARG A 321 -8.38 -6.52 9.63
N CYS A 322 -9.62 -7.01 9.61
CA CYS A 322 -10.17 -7.76 8.48
C CYS A 322 -10.75 -6.80 7.44
N HIS A 323 -9.90 -6.32 6.54
CA HIS A 323 -10.28 -5.35 5.53
C HIS A 323 -9.48 -5.51 4.24
N ASN A 324 -10.15 -5.39 3.08
CA ASN A 324 -9.49 -5.50 1.79
C ASN A 324 -8.91 -4.14 1.35
N VAL A 325 -7.67 -3.87 1.71
CA VAL A 325 -6.92 -2.66 1.32
C VAL A 325 -6.41 -2.66 -0.14
N GLY A 326 -6.95 -3.52 -1.00
CA GLY A 326 -6.50 -3.67 -2.39
C GLY A 326 -5.25 -4.56 -2.56
N PHE A 327 -4.96 -4.98 -3.81
CA PHE A 327 -3.95 -6.01 -4.10
C PHE A 327 -2.57 -5.51 -4.51
N PHE A 328 -2.43 -4.23 -4.76
CA PHE A 328 -1.16 -3.63 -5.16
C PHE A 328 -0.23 -3.33 -3.99
N ARG A 329 -0.76 -3.21 -2.77
CA ARG A 329 0.02 -2.97 -1.55
C ARG A 329 0.37 -4.29 -0.87
N VAL A 330 1.44 -4.94 -1.34
CA VAL A 330 2.07 -6.07 -0.63
C VAL A 330 3.29 -5.54 0.12
N GLU A 331 3.05 -4.65 1.06
CA GLU A 331 4.12 -4.09 1.88
C GLU A 331 4.22 -4.79 3.22
N ILE A 332 5.45 -4.87 3.72
CA ILE A 332 5.77 -5.28 5.07
C ILE A 332 6.75 -4.27 5.64
N VAL A 333 6.39 -3.64 6.76
CA VAL A 333 7.20 -2.65 7.46
C VAL A 333 7.77 -3.27 8.72
N PHE A 334 9.09 -3.32 8.79
CA PHE A 334 9.89 -3.77 9.93
C PHE A 334 10.47 -2.57 10.68
N PRO A 335 11.20 -2.76 11.80
CA PRO A 335 11.83 -1.67 12.53
C PRO A 335 12.80 -0.87 11.64
N ASN A 336 13.59 -1.59 10.84
CA ASN A 336 14.74 -1.03 10.11
C ASN A 336 14.62 -1.15 8.58
N CYS A 337 13.52 -1.69 8.07
CA CYS A 337 13.30 -1.75 6.63
C CYS A 337 11.82 -1.77 6.24
N LEU A 338 11.59 -1.49 4.97
CA LEU A 338 10.32 -1.60 4.28
C LEU A 338 10.51 -2.52 3.07
N ILE A 339 9.70 -3.56 2.98
CA ILE A 339 9.70 -4.47 1.84
C ILE A 339 8.40 -4.28 1.06
N VAL A 340 8.50 -3.90 -0.21
CA VAL A 340 7.35 -3.72 -1.12
C VAL A 340 7.38 -4.80 -2.19
N GLY A 341 6.43 -5.73 -2.13
CA GLY A 341 6.26 -6.81 -3.09
C GLY A 341 5.63 -6.34 -4.39
N ARG A 342 6.26 -6.69 -5.52
CA ARG A 342 5.74 -6.47 -6.88
C ARG A 342 4.84 -7.63 -7.31
N ARG A 343 3.72 -7.28 -7.93
CA ARG A 343 2.70 -8.19 -8.41
C ARG A 343 2.17 -7.70 -9.75
N LEU A 344 2.14 -8.59 -10.74
CA LEU A 344 1.67 -8.25 -12.09
C LEU A 344 0.15 -8.41 -12.23
N GLU A 345 -0.44 -9.32 -11.44
CA GLU A 345 -1.87 -9.66 -11.51
C GLU A 345 -2.45 -9.83 -10.10
N GLU A 346 -3.72 -9.46 -9.92
CA GLU A 346 -4.43 -9.59 -8.64
C GLU A 346 -4.29 -10.99 -8.03
N ASN A 347 -4.51 -12.03 -8.85
CA ASN A 347 -4.52 -13.42 -8.42
C ASN A 347 -3.15 -14.11 -8.51
N GLY A 348 -2.17 -13.51 -9.19
CA GLY A 348 -0.84 -14.11 -9.41
C GLY A 348 0.01 -14.29 -8.13
N PRO A 349 1.20 -14.90 -8.19
CA PRO A 349 2.18 -14.77 -7.13
C PRO A 349 2.82 -13.37 -7.15
N VAL A 350 3.46 -12.95 -6.05
CA VAL A 350 4.43 -11.85 -6.13
C VAL A 350 5.65 -12.32 -6.91
N SER A 351 6.17 -11.47 -7.81
CA SER A 351 7.26 -11.81 -8.74
C SER A 351 8.63 -11.29 -8.31
N GLY A 352 8.68 -10.37 -7.33
CA GLY A 352 9.88 -9.71 -6.83
C GLY A 352 9.46 -8.52 -5.97
N GLY A 353 10.34 -7.54 -5.76
CA GLY A 353 10.00 -6.35 -4.98
C GLY A 353 11.16 -5.39 -4.77
N LEU A 354 11.02 -4.56 -3.76
CA LEU A 354 12.01 -3.58 -3.33
C LEU A 354 12.20 -3.71 -1.81
N LEU A 355 13.46 -3.76 -1.36
CA LEU A 355 13.84 -3.62 0.05
C LEU A 355 14.39 -2.20 0.25
N ILE A 356 13.79 -1.44 1.15
CA ILE A 356 14.17 -0.06 1.47
C ILE A 356 14.67 -0.06 2.91
N SER A 357 15.92 0.39 3.12
CA SER A 357 16.52 0.54 4.46
C SER A 357 16.66 2.00 4.89
N ASP A 358 16.14 2.94 4.11
CA ASP A 358 16.20 4.38 4.38
C ASP A 358 15.19 4.79 5.48
N PRO A 359 15.66 5.23 6.67
CA PRO A 359 14.77 5.63 7.76
C PRO A 359 13.82 6.78 7.38
N ALA A 360 14.23 7.65 6.46
CA ALA A 360 13.41 8.76 5.99
C ALA A 360 12.19 8.30 5.18
N GLN A 361 12.19 7.06 4.67
CA GLN A 361 11.05 6.44 4.02
C GLN A 361 10.28 5.50 4.95
N ILE A 362 10.97 4.75 5.81
CA ILE A 362 10.36 3.77 6.71
C ILE A 362 9.43 4.45 7.73
N GLY A 363 9.86 5.56 8.33
CA GLY A 363 9.07 6.28 9.34
C GLY A 363 7.73 6.80 8.80
N PRO A 364 7.71 7.53 7.67
CA PRO A 364 6.47 7.94 7.02
C PRO A 364 5.57 6.78 6.61
N GLU A 365 6.12 5.70 6.02
CA GLU A 365 5.30 4.55 5.61
C GLU A 365 4.70 3.79 6.80
N ARG A 366 5.45 3.66 7.90
CA ARG A 366 4.91 3.14 9.17
C ARG A 366 3.77 4.00 9.68
N SER A 367 3.99 5.31 9.75
CA SER A 367 2.96 6.26 10.22
C SER A 367 1.72 6.23 9.33
N HIS A 368 1.91 6.12 8.02
CA HIS A 368 0.83 6.03 7.04
C HIS A 368 0.05 4.71 7.17
N PHE A 369 0.74 3.58 7.34
CA PHE A 369 0.11 2.29 7.63
C PHE A 369 -0.75 2.40 8.88
N ASP A 370 -0.21 2.96 9.97
CA ASP A 370 -0.89 3.06 11.25
C ASP A 370 -2.12 3.98 11.14
N GLN A 371 -2.04 5.10 10.43
CA GLN A 371 -3.20 5.95 10.14
C GLN A 371 -4.31 5.21 9.40
N ILE A 372 -3.97 4.45 8.35
CA ILE A 372 -4.96 3.67 7.60
C ILE A 372 -5.56 2.58 8.50
N PHE A 373 -4.73 1.92 9.31
CA PHE A 373 -5.16 0.89 10.27
C PHE A 373 -6.20 1.45 11.24
N GLU A 374 -5.89 2.57 11.90
CA GLU A 374 -6.76 3.21 12.90
C GLU A 374 -8.05 3.80 12.30
N ALA A 375 -8.02 4.30 11.07
CA ALA A 375 -9.16 4.99 10.43
C ALA A 375 -10.45 4.14 10.32
N GLY A 376 -10.38 2.83 10.55
CA GLY A 376 -11.56 1.98 10.66
C GLY A 376 -11.32 0.73 11.50
N TYR A 377 -10.43 0.81 12.49
CA TYR A 377 -10.23 -0.27 13.44
C TYR A 377 -11.39 -0.33 14.43
N ARG A 378 -12.04 -1.49 14.54
CA ARG A 378 -13.25 -1.69 15.37
C ARG A 378 -12.94 -2.26 16.76
N GLY A 379 -11.67 -2.26 17.14
CA GLY A 379 -11.17 -2.96 18.33
C GLY A 379 -10.82 -4.42 18.06
N GLN A 380 -9.89 -4.96 18.85
CA GLN A 380 -9.31 -6.27 18.60
C GLN A 380 -10.34 -7.37 18.57
N GLU A 381 -11.19 -7.41 19.59
CA GLU A 381 -12.18 -8.48 19.78
C GLU A 381 -13.07 -8.61 18.55
N THR A 382 -13.61 -7.48 18.07
CA THR A 382 -14.41 -7.40 16.85
C THR A 382 -13.68 -7.94 15.63
N GLU A 383 -12.40 -7.58 15.45
CA GLU A 383 -11.62 -8.00 14.28
C GLU A 383 -11.24 -9.49 14.34
N VAL A 384 -10.93 -10.02 15.53
CA VAL A 384 -10.64 -11.45 15.72
C VAL A 384 -11.92 -12.29 15.57
N GLN A 385 -13.06 -11.82 16.07
CA GLN A 385 -14.36 -12.45 15.83
C GLN A 385 -14.71 -12.47 14.34
N ALA A 386 -14.44 -11.36 13.62
CA ALA A 386 -14.64 -11.28 12.17
C ALA A 386 -13.73 -12.29 11.43
N LEU A 387 -12.47 -12.42 11.86
CA LEU A 387 -11.54 -13.42 11.32
C LEU A 387 -12.04 -14.86 11.56
N ALA A 388 -12.45 -15.18 12.79
CA ALA A 388 -12.97 -16.51 13.14
C ALA A 388 -14.24 -16.83 12.33
N SER A 389 -15.12 -15.85 12.15
CA SER A 389 -16.34 -15.98 11.34
C SER A 389 -16.02 -16.21 9.88
N PHE A 390 -15.03 -15.51 9.33
CA PHE A 390 -14.53 -15.76 7.98
C PHE A 390 -13.97 -17.19 7.84
N VAL A 391 -13.21 -17.68 8.82
CA VAL A 391 -12.67 -19.05 8.80
C VAL A 391 -13.78 -20.10 8.84
N ARG A 392 -14.80 -19.92 9.69
CA ARG A 392 -15.97 -20.84 9.73
C ARG A 392 -16.71 -20.88 8.39
N ASN A 393 -16.76 -19.76 7.69
CA ASN A 393 -17.54 -19.59 6.47
C ASN A 393 -16.74 -19.75 5.17
N LEU A 394 -15.50 -20.24 5.24
CA LEU A 394 -14.54 -20.30 4.12
C LEU A 394 -15.09 -21.00 2.87
N TRP A 395 -16.00 -21.96 3.05
CA TRP A 395 -16.63 -22.73 1.97
C TRP A 395 -18.16 -22.70 1.99
N THR A 396 -18.78 -21.98 2.92
CA THR A 396 -20.25 -21.91 3.03
C THR A 396 -20.84 -20.73 2.27
N SER A 397 -20.03 -19.71 1.93
CA SER A 397 -20.48 -18.50 1.21
C SER A 397 -20.38 -18.61 -0.32
N SER A 398 -20.41 -19.84 -0.87
CA SER A 398 -20.29 -20.10 -2.32
C SER A 398 -21.62 -20.45 -3.02
N GLU A 399 -22.76 -20.17 -2.38
CA GLU A 399 -24.09 -20.29 -3.00
C GLU A 399 -24.78 -18.93 -3.13
#